data_AF-A0A7C6A7M9-F1
#
_entry.id   AF-A0A7C6A7M9-F1
#
_cell.length_a   1.000
_cell.length_b   1.000
_cell.length_c   1.000
_cell.angle_alpha   90.00
_cell.angle_beta   90.00
_cell.angle_gamma   90.00
#
_symmetry.space_group_name_H-M   'P 1'
#
loop_
_entity.id
_entity.type
_entity.pdbx_description
1 polymer ?
#
loop_
_entity_poly.entity_id
_entity_poly.type
_entity_poly.pdbx_seq_one_letter_code
_entity_poly.pdbx_strand_id
1 'polypeptide(L)' 'MFDIEKLVSRSCRLCPRNCKVDRNKREGLCKTKNQIEIASFNLHFGEEPPISGTLGSGTVFFAGCNMACVFCQNYP' A
#
# COMPACT_ATOMS: atom_id res chain seq x y z
N MET A 1 -10.48 1.74 -19.32
CA MET A 1 -9.07 2.09 -19.06
C MET A 1 -9.06 2.95 -17.80
N PHE A 2 -8.50 2.45 -16.69
CA PHE A 2 -8.45 3.23 -15.45
C PHE A 2 -7.48 4.40 -15.66
N ASP A 3 -7.99 5.64 -15.64
CA ASP A 3 -7.15 6.85 -15.66
C ASP A 3 -6.34 6.91 -14.35
N ILE A 4 -5.13 6.35 -14.37
CA ILE A 4 -4.21 6.39 -13.22
C ILE A 4 -3.91 7.84 -12.81
N GLU A 5 -3.96 8.80 -13.76
CA GLU A 5 -3.81 10.23 -13.48
C GLU A 5 -4.87 10.79 -12.51
N LYS A 6 -6.11 10.25 -12.50
CA LYS A 6 -7.14 10.69 -11.55
C LYS A 6 -6.86 10.22 -10.12
N LEU A 7 -6.12 9.13 -9.93
CA LEU A 7 -5.67 8.69 -8.60
C LEU A 7 -4.54 9.60 -8.08
N VAL A 8 -3.71 10.13 -8.97
CA VAL A 8 -2.63 11.10 -8.67
C VAL A 8 -3.13 12.54 -8.83
N SER A 9 -4.22 12.86 -8.14
CA SER A 9 -4.71 14.24 -8.04
C SER A 9 -3.65 15.17 -7.40
N ARG A 10 -3.53 16.41 -7.90
CA ARG A 10 -2.78 17.51 -7.24
C ARG A 10 -3.29 17.82 -5.82
N SER A 11 -4.40 17.20 -5.42
CA SER A 11 -4.93 17.17 -4.06
C SER A 11 -5.34 15.75 -3.70
N CYS A 12 -4.41 14.97 -3.15
CA CYS A 12 -4.62 13.56 -2.84
C CYS A 12 -5.66 13.35 -1.71
N ARG A 13 -6.65 12.49 -1.98
CA ARG A 13 -7.73 12.11 -1.06
C ARG A 13 -7.94 10.60 -0.97
N LEU A 14 -6.94 9.82 -1.39
CA LEU A 14 -7.02 8.35 -1.48
C LEU A 14 -7.14 7.65 -0.13
N CYS A 15 -6.85 8.33 0.98
CA CYS A 15 -6.95 7.74 2.31
C CYS A 15 -7.72 8.66 3.28
N PRO A 16 -8.29 8.10 4.38
CA PRO A 16 -9.11 8.86 5.32
C PRO A 16 -8.41 10.04 6.00
N ARG A 17 -7.06 10.07 6.02
CA ARG A 17 -6.30 11.22 6.53
C ARG A 17 -6.56 12.51 5.75
N ASN A 18 -7.02 12.42 4.49
CA ASN A 18 -7.47 13.55 3.68
C ASN A 18 -6.51 14.77 3.70
N CYS A 19 -5.20 14.51 3.64
CA CYS A 19 -4.17 15.55 3.76
C CYS A 19 -4.07 16.49 2.54
N LYS A 20 -4.73 16.16 1.43
CA LYS A 20 -4.84 17.00 0.21
C LYS A 20 -3.49 17.38 -0.43
N VAL A 21 -2.42 16.64 -0.14
CA VAL A 21 -1.08 16.89 -0.68
C VAL A 21 -1.01 16.64 -2.19
N ASP A 22 -0.20 17.41 -2.90
CA ASP A 22 0.23 17.09 -4.26
C ASP A 22 1.41 16.11 -4.20
N ARG A 23 1.13 14.83 -4.47
CA ARG A 23 2.14 13.74 -4.41
C ARG A 23 3.25 13.87 -5.46
N ASN A 24 3.10 14.75 -6.45
CA ASN A 24 4.17 15.04 -7.42
C ASN A 24 5.23 16.00 -6.87
N LYS A 25 4.92 16.73 -5.78
CA LYS A 25 5.80 17.75 -5.21
C LYS A 25 6.37 17.35 -3.85
N ARG A 26 5.55 16.72 -3.02
CA ARG A 26 5.95 16.28 -1.68
C ARG A 26 5.09 15.13 -1.18
N GLU A 27 5.63 14.39 -0.22
CA GLU A 27 4.92 13.31 0.44
C GLU A 27 3.90 13.84 1.46
N GLY A 28 2.83 13.06 1.66
CA GLY A 28 1.87 13.27 2.76
C GLY A 28 2.27 12.50 4.02
N LEU A 29 1.38 12.45 5.01
CA LEU A 29 1.61 11.66 6.24
C LEU A 29 1.86 10.16 5.99
N CYS A 30 1.33 9.62 4.88
CA CYS A 30 1.55 8.24 4.46
C CYS A 30 2.95 7.98 3.87
N LYS A 31 3.76 9.02 3.66
CA LYS A 31 5.11 8.95 3.06
C LYS A 31 5.14 8.30 1.67
N THR A 32 4.00 8.23 0.98
CA THR A 32 3.88 7.66 -0.36
C THR A 32 4.05 8.73 -1.44
N LYS A 33 4.85 8.42 -2.46
CA LYS A 33 5.01 9.22 -3.69
C LYS A 33 3.85 9.00 -4.66
N ASN A 34 3.94 9.59 -5.86
CA ASN A 34 3.02 9.34 -6.98
C ASN A 34 3.30 8.01 -7.73
N GLN A 35 4.32 7.25 -7.31
CA GLN A 35 4.67 5.95 -7.84
C GLN A 35 4.32 4.85 -6.82
N ILE A 36 3.95 3.67 -7.33
CA ILE A 36 3.71 2.49 -6.51
C ILE A 36 5.06 1.82 -6.24
N GLU A 37 5.26 1.37 -5.01
CA GLU A 37 6.48 0.70 -4.57
C GLU A 37 6.13 -0.65 -3.94
N ILE A 38 6.85 -1.70 -4.33
CA ILE A 38 6.75 -3.05 -3.77
C ILE A 38 7.78 -3.16 -2.65
N ALA A 39 7.32 -3.39 -1.42
CA ALA A 39 8.18 -3.58 -0.26
C ALA A 39 8.78 -4.99 -0.21
N SER A 40 7.97 -6.02 -0.51
CA SER A 40 8.43 -7.41 -0.60
C SER A 40 7.45 -8.28 -1.38
N PHE A 41 7.91 -9.47 -1.78
CA PHE A 41 7.08 -10.50 -2.39
C PHE A 41 7.57 -11.88 -1.93
N ASN A 42 6.65 -12.73 -1.49
CA ASN A 42 7.01 -14.01 -0.87
C ASN A 42 5.92 -15.08 -1.11
N LEU A 43 6.32 -16.34 -1.03
CA LEU A 43 5.37 -17.43 -0.81
C LEU A 43 4.93 -17.40 0.66
N HIS A 44 3.62 -17.43 0.87
CA HIS A 44 3.01 -17.32 2.17
C HIS A 44 2.12 -18.51 2.44
N PHE A 45 2.39 -19.22 3.53
CA PHE A 45 1.72 -20.47 3.85
C PHE A 45 0.80 -20.28 5.05
N GLY A 46 -0.32 -21.02 5.07
CA GLY A 46 -1.26 -21.00 6.18
C GLY A 46 -2.38 -19.96 6.07
N GLU A 47 -2.26 -18.96 5.20
CA GLU A 47 -3.38 -18.08 4.86
C GLU A 47 -4.41 -18.82 4.00
N GLU A 48 -5.67 -18.72 4.42
CA GLU A 48 -6.85 -19.35 3.81
C GLU A 48 -6.60 -20.80 3.33
N PRO A 49 -6.31 -21.76 4.23
CA PRO A 49 -5.98 -23.14 3.86
C PRO A 49 -6.99 -23.85 2.94
N PRO A 50 -8.31 -23.59 3.04
CA PRO A 50 -9.29 -24.15 2.10
C PRO A 50 -9.08 -23.74 0.63
N ILE A 51 -8.36 -22.65 0.37
CA ILE A 51 -8.10 -22.11 -0.98
C ILE A 51 -6.65 -22.35 -1.39
N SER A 52 -5.69 -22.05 -0.51
CA SER A 52 -4.25 -22.13 -0.79
C SER A 52 -3.70 -23.56 -0.75
N GLY A 53 -4.41 -24.48 -0.08
CA GLY A 53 -4.02 -25.87 0.05
C GLY A 53 -2.61 -26.02 0.62
N THR A 54 -1.81 -26.89 0.01
CA THR A 54 -0.43 -27.18 0.47
C THR A 54 0.63 -26.34 -0.23
N LEU A 55 0.27 -25.60 -1.28
CA LEU A 55 1.21 -24.80 -2.07
C LEU A 55 1.34 -23.35 -1.56
N GLY A 56 0.44 -22.94 -0.66
CA GLY A 56 0.40 -21.58 -0.13
C GLY A 56 -0.15 -20.57 -1.13
N SER A 57 -0.02 -19.29 -0.79
CA SER A 57 -0.40 -18.15 -1.61
C SER A 57 0.81 -17.30 -1.96
N GLY A 58 0.77 -16.66 -3.13
CA GLY A 58 1.73 -15.63 -3.49
C GLY A 58 1.31 -14.31 -2.85
N THR A 59 2.21 -13.68 -2.10
CA THR A 59 1.96 -12.37 -1.47
C THR A 59 2.85 -11.31 -2.08
N VAL A 60 2.28 -10.13 -2.34
CA VAL A 60 3.00 -8.93 -2.77
C VAL A 60 2.61 -7.81 -1.81
N PHE A 61 3.57 -7.34 -1.03
CA PHE A 61 3.37 -6.25 -0.08
C PHE A 61 3.78 -4.92 -0.71
N PHE A 62 2.88 -3.95 -0.67
CA PHE A 62 3.15 -2.58 -1.13
C PHE A 62 3.65 -1.70 0.02
N ALA A 63 4.52 -0.74 -0.30
CA ALA A 63 5.00 0.26 0.66
C ALA A 63 3.98 1.40 0.85
N GLY A 64 4.19 2.20 1.91
CA GLY A 64 3.42 3.44 2.13
C GLY A 64 2.11 3.24 2.92
N CYS A 65 2.07 2.27 3.84
CA CYS A 65 0.95 2.11 4.76
C CYS A 65 0.71 3.42 5.53
N ASN A 66 -0.52 3.93 5.49
CA ASN A 66 -0.91 5.17 6.15
C ASN A 66 -1.37 4.94 7.61
N MET A 67 -1.21 3.72 8.15
CA MET A 67 -1.57 3.36 9.53
C MET A 67 -0.33 3.23 10.40
N ALA A 68 0.10 4.39 10.92
CA ALA A 68 1.18 4.61 11.90
C ALA A 68 0.87 3.97 13.27
N CYS A 69 0.68 2.64 13.27
CA CYS A 69 0.34 1.86 14.44
C CYS A 69 1.50 1.88 15.44
N VAL A 70 1.19 2.09 16.72
CA VAL A 70 2.17 1.93 17.82
C VAL A 70 2.71 0.50 17.86
N PHE A 71 1.90 -0.47 17.42
CA PHE A 71 2.26 -1.89 17.30
C PHE A 71 2.13 -2.37 15.85
N CYS A 72 2.95 -1.81 14.96
CA CYS A 72 2.91 -2.20 13.55
C CYS A 72 3.45 -3.63 13.38
N GLN A 73 2.61 -4.53 12.85
CA GLN A 73 2.98 -5.93 12.58
C GLN A 73 3.93 -6.07 11.39
N ASN A 74 4.01 -5.03 10.55
CA ASN A 74 4.85 -4.99 9.35
C ASN A 74 6.03 -4.00 9.50
N TYR A 75 6.43 -3.67 10.73
CA TYR A 75 7.58 -2.79 11.00
C TYR A 75 8.90 -3.58 10.90
N PRO A 76 10.00 -2.97 10.40
CA PRO A 76 10.16 -1.59 9.92
C PRO A 76 9.55 -1.30 8.54
#